data_AF-A0A2N1HTU7-F1
#
_entry.id   AF-A0A2N1HTU7-F1
#
_cell.length_a   1.000
_cell.length_b   1.000
_cell.length_c   1.000
_cell.angle_alpha   90.00
_cell.angle_beta   90.00
_cell.angle_gamma   90.00
#
_symmetry.space_group_name_H-M   'P 1'
#
loop_
_entity.id
_entity.type
_entity.pdbx_description
1 polymer ?
#
loop_
_entity_poly.entity_id
_entity_poly.type
_entity_poly.pdbx_seq_one_letter_code
_entity_poly.pdbx_strand_id
1 'polypeptide(L)'
;MAIKTRDLRSASNRSGKVVVAKSLNEALAKNQQTAFLCHSHKDHELAKGLQVLMKENGWDLYIDWEDSEMHSTPNKDTANRIKTKINTTDWFLFLATGNSTQSRWCPWEIGFADSAKGYDKILIIPTEDDYGTWYGNEYL
;
A
#
# COMPACT_ATOMS: atom_id res chain seq x y z
N MET A 1 -16.94 -3.76 1.54
CA MET A 1 -16.85 -4.41 2.88
C MET A 1 -15.48 -4.08 3.45
N ALA A 2 -15.41 -3.66 4.72
CA ALA A 2 -14.14 -3.28 5.37
C ALA A 2 -13.31 -4.51 5.72
N ILE A 3 -11.98 -4.43 5.59
CA ILE A 3 -11.08 -5.46 6.10
C ILE A 3 -10.81 -5.18 7.58
N LYS A 4 -11.00 -6.17 8.47
CA LYS A 4 -10.69 -5.96 9.88
C LYS A 4 -9.18 -5.90 10.08
N THR A 5 -8.70 -4.92 10.83
CA THR A 5 -7.26 -4.74 11.09
C THR A 5 -6.64 -5.96 11.78
N ARG A 6 -7.39 -6.69 12.62
CA ARG A 6 -6.96 -7.98 13.19
C ARG A 6 -6.66 -9.07 12.16
N ASP A 7 -7.40 -9.09 11.04
CA ASP A 7 -7.21 -10.09 10.00
C ASP A 7 -5.92 -9.79 9.21
N LEU A 8 -5.62 -8.50 9.00
CA LEU A 8 -4.34 -8.04 8.47
C LEU A 8 -3.18 -8.38 9.41
N ARG A 9 -3.32 -8.15 10.72
CA ARG A 9 -2.31 -8.58 11.71
C ARG A 9 -2.10 -10.09 11.71
N SER A 10 -3.17 -10.88 11.61
CA SER A 10 -3.06 -12.34 11.49
C SER A 10 -2.34 -12.76 10.20
N ALA A 11 -2.60 -12.07 9.09
CA ALA A 11 -1.93 -12.30 7.81
C ALA A 11 -0.45 -11.91 7.82
N SER A 12 -0.07 -10.85 8.53
CA SER A 12 1.32 -10.41 8.64
C SER A 12 2.22 -11.53 9.20
N ASN A 13 1.70 -12.36 10.13
CA ASN A 13 2.41 -13.51 10.71
C ASN A 13 2.73 -14.61 9.68
N ARG A 14 2.06 -14.63 8.53
CA ARG A 14 2.35 -15.57 7.43
C ARG A 14 3.42 -15.05 6.47
N SER A 15 3.93 -13.83 6.64
CA SER A 15 4.86 -13.20 5.70
C SER A 15 6.13 -14.04 5.44
N GLY A 16 6.61 -14.79 6.44
CA GLY A 16 7.76 -15.68 6.29
C GLY A 16 7.50 -16.94 5.44
N LYS A 17 6.25 -17.25 5.13
CA LYS A 17 5.84 -18.41 4.31
C LYS A 17 5.49 -18.03 2.87
N VAL A 18 5.24 -16.75 2.60
CA VAL A 18 4.84 -16.26 1.27
C VAL A 18 6.07 -15.70 0.57
N VAL A 19 6.41 -16.28 -0.59
CA VAL A 19 7.50 -15.76 -1.42
C VAL A 19 7.01 -14.50 -2.15
N VAL A 20 7.35 -13.34 -1.61
CA VAL A 20 7.15 -12.04 -2.25
C VAL A 20 8.19 -11.86 -3.35
N ALA A 21 7.83 -11.22 -4.47
CA ALA A 21 8.84 -10.88 -5.47
C ALA A 21 9.86 -9.94 -4.83
N LYS A 22 11.15 -10.20 -5.03
CA LYS A 22 12.22 -9.40 -4.40
C LYS A 22 12.29 -7.98 -4.97
N SER A 23 11.61 -7.74 -6.09
CA SER A 23 11.52 -6.43 -6.72
C SER A 23 10.30 -6.35 -7.64
N LEU A 24 9.87 -5.12 -7.91
CA LEU A 24 8.84 -4.83 -8.92
C LEU A 24 9.15 -5.47 -10.28
N ASN A 25 10.42 -5.47 -10.70
CA ASN A 25 10.84 -6.06 -11.97
C ASN A 25 10.61 -7.58 -12.02
N GLU A 26 10.80 -8.27 -10.90
CA GLU A 26 10.52 -9.70 -10.81
C GLU A 26 9.01 -9.99 -10.89
N ALA A 27 8.18 -9.12 -10.30
CA ALA A 27 6.72 -9.24 -10.39
C ALA A 27 6.22 -9.04 -11.83
N LEU A 28 6.73 -8.00 -12.51
CA LEU A 28 6.42 -7.72 -13.92
C LEU A 28 6.87 -8.88 -14.84
N ALA A 29 8.05 -9.46 -14.61
CA ALA A 29 8.54 -10.60 -15.37
C ALA A 29 7.65 -11.86 -15.21
N LYS A 30 6.95 -11.99 -14.07
CA LYS A 30 5.99 -13.08 -13.80
C LYS A 30 4.56 -12.78 -14.29
N ASN A 31 4.36 -11.65 -14.98
CA ASN A 31 3.06 -11.20 -15.49
C ASN A 31 1.98 -11.10 -14.38
N GLN A 32 2.41 -10.79 -13.15
CA GLN A 32 1.50 -10.58 -12.01
C GLN A 32 0.98 -9.14 -12.03
N GLN A 33 -0.25 -8.92 -11.56
CA GLN A 33 -0.75 -7.56 -11.37
C GLN A 33 0.03 -6.88 -10.24
N THR A 34 0.59 -5.71 -10.52
CA THR A 34 1.39 -4.97 -9.55
C THR A 34 0.65 -3.76 -9.02
N ALA A 35 0.84 -3.42 -7.74
CA ALA A 35 0.29 -2.19 -7.20
C ALA A 35 1.21 -1.50 -6.20
N PHE A 36 1.16 -0.17 -6.20
CA PHE A 36 1.77 0.64 -5.17
C PHE A 36 0.84 0.72 -3.94
N LEU A 37 1.35 0.38 -2.76
CA LEU A 37 0.58 0.47 -1.51
C LEU A 37 0.90 1.75 -0.73
N CYS A 38 -0.01 2.71 -0.80
CA CYS A 38 -0.02 3.89 0.06
C CYS A 38 -0.58 3.56 1.44
N HIS A 39 0.21 3.81 2.48
CA HIS A 39 -0.16 3.51 3.87
C HIS A 39 0.67 4.38 4.83
N SER A 40 0.23 4.47 6.09
CA SER A 40 1.05 5.09 7.13
C SER A 40 2.21 4.20 7.54
N HIS A 41 3.40 4.78 7.74
CA HIS A 41 4.57 4.07 8.26
C HIS A 41 4.33 3.42 9.64
N LYS A 42 3.41 3.99 10.43
CA LYS A 42 2.99 3.44 11.71
C LYS A 42 2.25 2.10 11.56
N ASP A 43 1.72 1.82 10.37
CA ASP A 43 0.91 0.65 10.07
C ASP A 43 1.66 -0.39 9.22
N HIS A 44 2.99 -0.42 9.31
CA HIS A 44 3.83 -1.37 8.57
C HIS A 44 3.36 -2.83 8.72
N GLU A 45 2.88 -3.23 9.90
CA GLU A 45 2.32 -4.57 10.14
C GLU A 45 1.04 -4.83 9.32
N LEU A 46 0.13 -3.85 9.27
CA LEU A 46 -1.11 -3.95 8.49
C LEU A 46 -0.82 -3.98 6.99
N ALA A 47 0.15 -3.17 6.55
CA ALA A 47 0.60 -3.14 5.16
C ALA A 47 1.20 -4.49 4.72
N LYS A 48 2.05 -5.11 5.56
CA LYS A 48 2.53 -6.49 5.33
C LYS A 48 1.40 -7.50 5.29
N GLY A 49 0.44 -7.39 6.20
CA GLY A 49 -0.75 -8.24 6.20
C GLY A 49 -1.51 -8.18 4.89
N LEU A 50 -1.73 -6.97 4.38
CA LEU A 50 -2.40 -6.78 3.09
C LEU A 50 -1.57 -7.31 1.92
N GLN A 51 -0.25 -7.09 1.92
CA GLN A 51 0.66 -7.65 0.92
C GLN A 51 0.58 -9.17 0.87
N VAL A 52 0.57 -9.85 2.02
CA VAL A 52 0.40 -11.29 2.09
C VAL A 52 -0.94 -11.72 1.47
N LEU A 53 -2.05 -11.11 1.87
CA LEU A 53 -3.38 -11.45 1.35
C LEU A 53 -3.47 -11.25 -0.16
N MET A 54 -2.94 -10.14 -0.67
CA MET A 54 -2.96 -9.82 -2.10
C MET A 54 -2.06 -10.79 -2.89
N LYS A 55 -0.90 -11.15 -2.33
CA LYS A 55 0.00 -12.14 -2.93
C LYS A 55 -0.59 -13.53 -3.01
N GLU A 56 -1.30 -13.96 -1.96
CA GLU A 56 -2.07 -15.21 -1.96
C GLU A 56 -3.15 -15.23 -3.07
N ASN A 57 -3.59 -14.05 -3.54
CA ASN A 57 -4.56 -13.88 -4.62
C ASN A 57 -3.92 -13.47 -5.98
N GLY A 58 -2.59 -13.59 -6.12
CA GLY A 58 -1.89 -13.38 -7.39
C GLY A 58 -1.46 -11.94 -7.69
N TRP A 59 -1.61 -11.02 -6.75
CA TRP A 59 -1.17 -9.62 -6.86
C TRP A 59 0.18 -9.40 -6.20
N ASP A 60 0.95 -8.43 -6.67
CA ASP A 60 2.20 -8.03 -6.03
C ASP A 60 2.11 -6.58 -5.55
N LEU A 61 2.15 -6.40 -4.22
CA LEU A 61 2.11 -5.07 -3.62
C LEU A 61 3.51 -4.58 -3.30
N TYR A 62 3.87 -3.45 -3.90
CA TYR A 62 5.08 -2.70 -3.57
C TYR A 62 4.82 -1.78 -2.39
N ILE A 63 5.67 -1.85 -1.37
CA ILE A 63 5.59 -1.01 -0.17
C ILE A 63 6.87 -0.19 -0.03
N ASP A 64 6.74 1.13 0.14
CA ASP A 64 7.87 2.07 0.05
C ASP A 64 8.89 1.96 1.20
N TRP A 65 8.50 1.45 2.38
CA TRP A 65 9.42 1.36 3.54
C TRP A 65 10.38 0.16 3.51
N GLU A 66 10.24 -0.79 2.57
CA GLU A 66 11.26 -1.84 2.37
C GLU A 66 12.56 -1.27 1.75
N ASP A 67 12.53 -0.04 1.23
CA ASP A 67 13.72 0.75 0.89
C ASP A 67 14.11 1.61 2.11
N SER A 68 15.13 1.16 2.85
CA SER A 68 15.66 1.75 4.10
C SER A 68 16.25 3.17 4.00
N GLU A 69 15.81 4.00 3.04
CA GLU A 69 16.33 5.35 2.77
C GLU A 69 15.32 6.48 2.93
N MET A 70 14.14 6.23 3.48
CA MET A 70 13.14 7.28 3.67
C MET A 70 13.48 8.13 4.92
N HIS A 71 14.06 9.30 4.67
CA HIS A 71 14.36 10.28 5.72
C HIS A 71 13.05 10.86 6.29
N SER A 72 13.02 11.16 7.59
CA SER A 72 11.89 11.82 8.26
C SER A 72 11.53 13.18 7.64
N THR A 73 12.45 13.76 6.87
CA THR A 73 12.25 14.94 6.02
C THR A 73 12.05 14.54 4.56
N PRO A 74 10.88 14.86 3.96
CA PRO A 74 10.67 14.73 2.51
C PRO A 74 11.77 15.44 1.74
N ASN A 75 12.59 14.69 1.00
CA ASN A 75 13.51 15.25 0.02
C ASN A 75 12.98 14.99 -1.41
N LYS A 76 13.51 15.75 -2.38
CA LYS A 76 13.07 15.64 -3.79
C LYS A 76 13.32 14.23 -4.35
N ASP A 77 14.38 13.57 -3.92
CA ASP A 77 14.76 12.24 -4.37
C ASP A 77 13.74 11.17 -3.95
N THR A 78 13.28 11.20 -2.69
CA THR A 78 12.23 10.31 -2.17
C THR A 78 10.94 10.51 -2.96
N ALA A 79 10.55 11.77 -3.19
CA ALA A 79 9.38 12.08 -4.01
C ALA A 79 9.52 11.54 -5.44
N ASN A 80 10.70 11.63 -6.05
CA ASN A 80 10.95 11.10 -7.40
C ASN A 80 10.90 9.57 -7.45
N ARG A 81 11.40 8.89 -6.40
CA ARG A 81 11.31 7.43 -6.27
C ARG A 81 9.86 6.97 -6.17
N ILE A 82 9.06 7.57 -5.28
CA ILE A 82 7.63 7.26 -5.14
C ILE A 82 6.91 7.48 -6.47
N LYS A 83 7.10 8.63 -7.11
CA LYS A 83 6.49 8.93 -8.42
C LYS A 83 6.83 7.88 -9.47
N THR A 84 8.09 7.47 -9.52
CA THR A 84 8.54 6.42 -10.45
C THR A 84 7.80 5.11 -10.15
N LYS A 85 7.74 4.70 -8.88
CA LYS A 85 7.07 3.46 -8.47
C LYS A 85 5.57 3.45 -8.74
N ILE A 86 4.89 4.57 -8.45
CA ILE A 86 3.48 4.76 -8.80
C ILE A 86 3.30 4.64 -10.32
N ASN A 87 4.14 5.27 -11.14
CA ASN A 87 4.02 5.16 -12.59
C ASN A 87 4.30 3.75 -13.14
N THR A 88 5.23 3.00 -12.54
CA THR A 88 5.66 1.68 -13.02
C THR A 88 4.79 0.52 -12.55
N THR A 89 4.00 0.71 -11.49
CA THR A 89 3.02 -0.29 -11.03
C THR A 89 1.74 -0.20 -11.85
N ASP A 90 0.90 -1.23 -11.87
CA ASP A 90 -0.37 -1.18 -12.60
C ASP A 90 -1.41 -0.38 -11.82
N TRP A 91 -1.57 -0.69 -10.54
CA TRP A 91 -2.59 -0.13 -9.65
C TRP A 91 -2.00 0.73 -8.54
N PHE A 92 -2.84 1.55 -7.92
CA PHE A 92 -2.54 2.25 -6.67
C PHE A 92 -3.56 1.86 -5.62
N LEU A 93 -3.10 1.34 -4.49
CA LEU A 93 -3.94 0.93 -3.37
C LEU A 93 -3.68 1.87 -2.20
N PHE A 94 -4.75 2.41 -1.62
CA PHE A 94 -4.70 3.18 -0.38
C PHE A 94 -5.25 2.36 0.78
N LEU A 95 -4.41 2.04 1.76
CA LEU A 95 -4.83 1.38 3.00
C LEU A 95 -5.37 2.43 3.98
N ALA A 96 -6.69 2.55 4.04
CA ALA A 96 -7.35 3.52 4.89
C ALA A 96 -7.37 3.03 6.35
N THR A 97 -6.63 3.71 7.22
CA THR A 97 -6.53 3.48 8.66
C THR A 97 -6.53 4.83 9.38
N GLY A 98 -6.72 4.82 10.70
CA GLY A 98 -6.61 6.05 11.49
C GLY A 98 -5.25 6.75 11.39
N ASN A 99 -4.16 6.03 11.16
CA ASN A 99 -2.84 6.65 10.97
C ASN A 99 -2.60 7.10 9.53
N SER A 100 -3.22 6.46 8.52
CA SER A 100 -3.12 6.86 7.11
C SER A 100 -3.85 8.17 6.85
N THR A 101 -5.02 8.37 7.47
CA THR A 101 -5.78 9.64 7.37
C THR A 101 -5.07 10.82 8.04
N GLN A 102 -4.23 10.56 9.05
CA GLN A 102 -3.40 11.56 9.73
C GLN A 102 -2.02 11.76 9.06
N SER A 103 -1.68 10.97 8.04
CA SER A 103 -0.40 11.06 7.35
C SER A 103 -0.35 12.29 6.44
N ARG A 104 0.76 13.03 6.47
CA ARG A 104 0.99 14.14 5.53
C ARG A 104 1.38 13.66 4.13
N TRP A 105 1.84 12.41 4.01
CA TRP A 105 2.31 11.83 2.76
C TRP A 105 1.19 11.20 1.96
N CYS A 106 0.27 10.48 2.60
CA CYS A 106 -0.78 9.76 1.89
C CYS A 106 -1.65 10.67 0.99
N PRO A 107 -2.10 11.86 1.41
CA PRO A 107 -2.84 12.77 0.53
C PRO A 107 -2.02 13.22 -0.69
N TRP A 108 -0.71 13.42 -0.53
CA TRP A 108 0.18 13.78 -1.63
C TRP A 108 0.35 12.63 -2.62
N GLU A 109 0.51 11.40 -2.13
CA GLU A 109 0.61 10.19 -2.97
C GLU A 109 -0.69 9.94 -3.75
N ILE A 110 -1.84 10.07 -3.09
CA ILE A 110 -3.16 9.94 -3.72
C ILE A 110 -3.32 10.99 -4.82
N GLY A 111 -3.00 12.26 -4.55
CA GLY A 111 -3.11 13.33 -5.54
C GLY A 111 -2.21 13.13 -6.75
N PHE A 112 -0.99 12.60 -6.55
CA PHE A 112 -0.12 12.23 -7.67
C PHE A 112 -0.66 11.04 -8.45
N ALA A 113 -1.12 9.99 -7.77
CA ALA A 113 -1.67 8.80 -8.40
C ALA A 113 -2.92 9.11 -9.23
N ASP A 114 -3.81 9.98 -8.73
CA ASP A 114 -5.00 10.45 -9.45
C ASP A 114 -4.64 11.06 -10.80
N SER A 115 -3.67 11.98 -10.81
CA SER A 115 -3.18 12.60 -12.03
C SER A 115 -2.41 11.65 -12.95
N ALA A 116 -1.74 10.63 -12.41
CA ALA A 116 -0.83 9.77 -13.17
C ALA A 116 -1.50 8.53 -13.77
N LYS A 117 -2.46 7.93 -13.06
CA LYS A 117 -3.08 6.66 -13.41
C LYS A 117 -4.53 6.78 -13.88
N GLY A 118 -5.24 7.82 -13.45
CA GLY A 118 -6.69 7.91 -13.56
C GLY A 118 -7.43 7.15 -12.45
N TYR A 119 -8.67 7.56 -12.20
CA TYR A 119 -9.54 7.02 -11.15
C TYR A 119 -9.78 5.51 -11.25
N ASP A 120 -9.77 4.94 -12.46
CA ASP A 120 -10.05 3.52 -12.72
C ASP A 120 -8.99 2.56 -12.18
N LYS A 121 -7.80 3.08 -11.84
CA LYS A 121 -6.65 2.30 -11.35
C LYS A 121 -6.28 2.60 -9.89
N ILE A 122 -7.18 3.29 -9.18
CA ILE A 122 -7.03 3.63 -7.77
C ILE A 122 -8.06 2.85 -6.97
N LEU A 123 -7.58 2.10 -5.98
CA LEU A 123 -8.41 1.31 -5.08
C LEU A 123 -8.20 1.75 -3.65
N ILE A 124 -9.31 1.89 -2.93
CA ILE A 124 -9.30 2.22 -1.51
C ILE A 124 -9.64 0.96 -0.75
N ILE A 125 -8.78 0.63 0.20
CA ILE A 125 -8.91 -0.54 1.04
C ILE A 125 -9.40 -0.06 2.41
N PRO A 126 -10.73 0.00 2.62
CA PRO A 126 -11.30 0.42 3.88
C PRO A 126 -10.97 -0.58 4.98
N THR A 127 -10.65 -0.11 6.18
CA THR A 127 -10.39 -0.98 7.34
C THR A 127 -11.28 -0.67 8.53
N GLU A 128 -11.54 -1.69 9.33
CA GLU A 128 -12.26 -1.59 10.61
C GLU A 128 -11.30 -1.94 11.74
N ASP A 129 -11.19 -1.08 12.75
CA ASP A 129 -10.42 -1.39 13.96
C ASP A 129 -11.20 -2.27 14.95
N ASP A 130 -10.50 -2.73 15.99
CA ASP A 130 -11.08 -3.62 16.99
C ASP A 130 -12.18 -2.93 17.85
N TYR A 131 -12.28 -1.61 17.76
CA TYR A 131 -13.33 -0.80 18.42
C TYR A 131 -14.53 -0.55 17.51
N GLY A 132 -14.52 -1.06 16.28
CA GLY A 132 -15.58 -0.86 15.29
C GLY A 132 -15.49 0.48 14.55
N THR A 133 -14.38 1.22 14.68
CA THR A 133 -14.17 2.45 13.90
C THR A 133 -13.86 2.07 12.46
N TRP A 134 -14.60 2.67 11.53
CA TRP A 134 -14.45 2.42 10.12
C TRP A 134 -13.65 3.54 9.44
N TYR A 135 -12.58 3.17 8.75
CA TYR A 135 -11.71 4.08 8.02
C TYR A 135 -11.86 3.86 6.51
N GLY A 136 -11.91 4.94 5.73
CA GLY A 136 -12.03 4.89 4.27
C GLY A 136 -13.44 5.12 3.73
N ASN A 137 -14.44 5.27 4.60
CA ASN A 137 -15.82 5.58 4.20
C ASN A 137 -15.95 7.00 3.63
N GLU A 138 -15.06 7.90 4.02
CA GLU A 138 -14.97 9.26 3.51
C GLU A 138 -14.46 9.34 2.05
N TYR A 139 -13.97 8.22 1.50
CA TYR A 139 -13.48 8.14 0.12
C TYR A 139 -14.29 7.16 -0.76
N LEU A 140 -15.38 6.58 -0.23
CA LEU A 140 -16.32 5.70 -0.94
C LEU A 140 -17.62 6.44 -1.23
#